data_AF-A0A367LUV4-F1
#
_entry.id   AF-A0A367LUV4-F1
#
_cell.length_a   1.000
_cell.length_b   1.000
_cell.length_c   1.000
_cell.angle_alpha   90.00
_cell.angle_beta   90.00
_cell.angle_gamma   90.00
#
_symmetry.space_group_name_H-M   'P 1'
#
loop_
_entity.id
_entity.type
_entity.pdbx_description
1 polymer ?
#
loop_
_entity_poly.entity_id
_entity_poly.type
_entity_poly.pdbx_seq_one_letter_code
_entity_poly.pdbx_strand_id
1 'polypeptide(L)'
;HWQGEIWNRRKTGELYPEWLTISAVHNPQGEITHFVGVFADISTLKYAQARLDYQAHHDPLTGLPNRLLFESRLNHALDEAREESRPGAVLFIDLDRF
;
A
#
# COMPACT_ATOMS: atom_id res chain seq x y z
N HIS A 1 11.22 13.30 21.17
CA HIS A 1 9.94 12.66 20.82
C HIS A 1 10.06 12.17 19.39
N TRP A 2 9.80 10.90 19.14
CA TRP A 2 9.84 10.32 17.79
C TRP A 2 8.60 9.44 17.59
N GLN A 3 8.08 9.43 16.37
CA GLN A 3 6.99 8.54 15.97
C GLN A 3 7.15 8.17 14.50
N GLY A 4 6.74 6.96 14.14
CA GLY A 4 6.75 6.53 12.75
C GLY A 4 6.32 5.09 12.54
N GLU A 5 6.12 4.76 11.26
CA GLU A 5 5.93 3.40 10.79
C GLU A 5 7.28 2.72 10.62
N ILE A 6 7.43 1.52 11.18
CA ILE A 6 8.61 0.67 11.00
C ILE A 6 8.19 -0.78 10.77
N TRP A 7 9.12 -1.57 10.25
CA TRP A 7 8.98 -3.03 10.20
C TRP A 7 9.60 -3.63 11.45
N ASN A 8 8.82 -4.43 12.18
CA ASN A 8 9.27 -5.18 13.33
C ASN A 8 9.11 -6.69 13.08
N ARG A 9 9.69 -7.50 13.96
CA ARG A 9 9.72 -8.96 13.85
C ARG A 9 9.15 -9.58 15.12
N ARG A 10 8.13 -10.43 14.97
CA ARG A 10 7.60 -11.21 16.08
C ARG A 10 8.63 -12.24 16.55
N LYS A 11 8.44 -12.78 17.76
CA LYS A 11 9.23 -13.92 18.26
C LYS A 11 9.19 -15.14 17.32
N THR A 12 8.11 -15.29 16.56
CA THR A 12 7.94 -16.34 15.54
C THR A 12 8.80 -16.14 14.28
N GLY A 13 9.40 -14.96 14.09
CA GLY A 13 10.17 -14.59 12.91
C GLY A 13 9.38 -13.81 11.85
N GLU A 14 8.05 -13.76 11.97
CA GLU A 14 7.15 -13.01 11.08
C GLU A 14 7.46 -11.51 11.11
N LEU A 15 7.60 -10.90 9.94
CA LEU A 15 7.73 -9.46 9.79
C LEU A 15 6.34 -8.82 9.75
N TYR A 16 6.16 -7.74 10.50
CA TYR A 16 4.91 -6.99 10.54
C TYR A 16 5.19 -5.48 10.63
N PRO A 17 4.37 -4.64 9.97
CA PRO A 17 4.46 -3.19 10.14
C PRO A 17 3.85 -2.80 11.49
N GLU A 18 4.51 -1.89 12.20
CA GLU A 18 3.99 -1.26 13.40
C GLU A 18 4.13 0.25 13.36
N TRP A 19 3.19 0.94 14.01
CA TRP A 19 3.33 2.34 14.35
C TRP A 19 3.95 2.44 15.73
N LEU A 20 5.15 2.99 15.84
CA LEU A 20 5.88 3.12 17.10
C LEU A 20 5.99 4.59 17.50
N THR A 21 5.70 4.88 18.77
CA THR A 21 5.92 6.19 19.40
C THR A 21 6.90 6.03 20.56
N ILE A 22 7.96 6.86 20.59
CA ILE A 22 9.00 6.85 21.63
C ILE A 22 9.08 8.23 22.29
N SER A 23 8.91 8.24 23.62
CA SER A 23 9.00 9.44 24.45
C SER A 23 10.05 9.28 25.55
N ALA A 24 10.84 10.33 25.77
CA ALA A 24 11.80 10.40 26.87
C ALA A 24 11.08 10.77 28.18
N VAL A 25 11.44 10.10 29.27
CA VAL A 25 10.95 10.39 30.62
C VAL A 25 12.02 11.17 31.35
N HIS A 26 11.64 12.34 31.88
CA HIS A 26 12.53 13.24 32.60
C HIS A 26 12.28 13.14 34.11
N ASN A 27 13.34 13.20 34.92
CA ASN A 27 13.22 13.37 36.36
C ASN A 27 12.86 14.83 36.72
N PRO A 28 12.60 15.17 37.99
CA PRO A 28 12.33 16.55 38.42
C PRO A 28 13.46 17.55 38.12
N GLN A 29 14.70 17.07 37.93
CA GLN A 29 15.87 17.86 37.55
C GLN A 29 15.96 18.10 36.04
N GLY A 30 15.05 17.53 35.24
CA GLY A 30 15.02 17.67 33.78
C GLY A 30 15.94 16.70 33.03
N GLU A 31 16.53 15.71 33.70
CA GLU A 31 17.42 14.73 33.10
C GLU A 31 16.62 13.53 32.57
N ILE A 32 17.02 13.03 31.40
CA ILE A 32 16.43 11.81 30.82
C ILE A 32 16.83 10.60 31.67
N THR A 33 15.84 9.85 32.12
CA THR A 33 16.06 8.61 32.89
C THR A 33 15.68 7.36 32.11
N HIS A 34 14.62 7.42 31.31
CA HIS A 34 14.06 6.29 30.58
C HIS A 34 13.46 6.74 29.25
N PHE A 35 13.16 5.76 28.40
CA PHE A 35 12.30 5.93 27.24
C PHE A 35 11.10 5.00 27.36
N VAL A 36 9.93 5.52 27.02
CA VAL A 36 8.70 4.73 26.92
C VAL A 36 8.36 4.60 25.45
N GLY A 37 8.22 3.35 25.01
CA GLY A 37 7.76 2.99 23.67
C GLY A 37 6.34 2.44 23.73
N VAL A 38 5.44 2.97 22.89
CA VAL A 38 4.12 2.39 22.64
C VAL A 38 4.05 2.05 21.16
N PHE A 39 3.70 0.81 20.85
CA PHE A 39 3.54 0.34 19.48
C PHE A 39 2.13 -0.18 19.24
N ALA A 40 1.67 -0.05 17.99
CA ALA A 40 0.48 -0.69 17.49
C ALA A 40 0.82 -1.48 16.23
N ASP A 41 0.41 -2.75 16.20
CA ASP A 41 0.47 -3.56 14.99
C ASP A 41 -0.54 -3.01 13.97
N ILE A 42 -0.05 -2.59 12.80
CA ILE A 42 -0.88 -2.00 11.74
C ILE A 42 -1.07 -2.94 10.55
N SER A 43 -0.74 -4.24 10.70
CA SER A 43 -0.86 -5.23 9.62
C SER A 43 -2.28 -5.27 9.04
N THR A 44 -3.29 -5.40 9.90
CA THR A 44 -4.71 -5.45 9.48
C THR A 44 -5.12 -4.19 8.73
N LEU A 45 -4.65 -3.03 9.16
CA LEU A 45 -4.93 -1.76 8.49
C LEU A 45 -4.32 -1.74 7.08
N LYS A 46 -3.07 -2.17 6.93
CA LYS A 46 -2.39 -2.27 5.63
C LYS A 46 -3.07 -3.27 4.70
N TYR A 47 -3.50 -4.43 5.21
CA TYR A 47 -4.25 -5.41 4.43
C TYR A 47 -5.61 -4.87 3.97
N ALA A 48 -6.34 -4.18 4.85
CA ALA A 48 -7.61 -3.55 4.49
C ALA A 48 -7.41 -2.47 3.42
N GLN A 49 -6.38 -1.63 3.55
CA GLN A 49 -6.05 -0.62 2.54
C GLN A 49 -5.73 -1.26 1.19
N ALA A 50 -4.84 -2.27 1.16
CA ALA A 50 -4.51 -2.97 -0.06
C ALA A 50 -5.72 -3.65 -0.71
N ARG A 51 -6.67 -4.15 0.10
CA ARG A 51 -7.91 -4.74 -0.40
C ARG A 51 -8.83 -3.68 -1.02
N LEU A 52 -8.98 -2.53 -0.38
CA LEU A 52 -9.75 -1.41 -0.93
C LEU A 52 -9.13 -0.90 -2.23
N ASP A 53 -7.81 -0.74 -2.27
CA ASP A 53 -7.07 -0.32 -3.47
C ASP A 53 -7.27 -1.34 -4.60
N TYR A 54 -7.23 -2.64 -4.29
CA TYR A 54 -7.51 -3.67 -5.28
C TYR A 54 -8.94 -3.57 -5.82
N GLN A 55 -9.94 -3.44 -4.95
CA GLN A 55 -11.35 -3.32 -5.33
C GLN A 55 -11.65 -2.06 -6.14
N ALA A 56 -10.95 -0.95 -5.88
CA ALA A 56 -11.08 0.28 -6.66
C ALA A 56 -10.63 0.12 -8.13
N HIS A 57 -9.77 -0.87 -8.41
CA HIS A 57 -9.11 -1.06 -9.71
C HIS A 57 -9.45 -2.37 -10.41
N HIS A 58 -10.24 -3.25 -9.80
CA HIS A 58 -10.59 -4.56 -10.34
C HIS A 58 -12.10 -4.79 -10.33
N ASP A 59 -12.60 -5.49 -11.35
CA ASP A 59 -13.97 -5.93 -11.41
C ASP A 59 -14.20 -7.05 -10.36
N PRO A 60 -15.20 -6.93 -9.48
CA PRO A 60 -15.40 -7.88 -8.39
C PRO A 60 -15.86 -9.28 -8.85
N LEU A 61 -16.45 -9.39 -10.05
CA LEU A 61 -16.95 -10.66 -10.57
C LEU A 61 -15.82 -11.49 -11.20
N THR A 62 -14.96 -10.87 -11.99
CA THR A 62 -13.92 -11.54 -12.77
C THR A 62 -12.53 -11.45 -12.15
N GLY A 63 -12.31 -10.48 -11.25
CA GLY A 63 -10.99 -10.14 -10.73
C GLY A 63 -10.05 -9.51 -11.76
N LEU A 64 -10.54 -9.19 -12.97
CA LEU A 64 -9.77 -8.51 -14.00
C LEU A 64 -9.67 -7.00 -13.71
N PRO A 65 -8.68 -6.30 -14.28
CA PRO A 65 -8.63 -4.84 -14.25
C PRO A 65 -9.96 -4.25 -14.71
N ASN A 66 -10.51 -3.33 -13.91
CA ASN A 66 -11.71 -2.61 -14.30
C ASN A 66 -11.36 -1.52 -15.33
N ARG A 67 -12.40 -0.81 -15.79
CA ARG A 67 -12.25 0.27 -16.77
C ARG A 67 -11.27 1.36 -16.33
N LEU A 68 -11.28 1.74 -15.05
CA LEU A 68 -10.38 2.76 -14.50
C LEU A 68 -8.91 2.33 -14.62
N LEU A 69 -8.59 1.10 -14.21
CA LEU A 69 -7.23 0.57 -14.33
C LEU A 69 -6.82 0.34 -15.79
N PHE A 70 -7.76 -0.09 -16.65
CA PHE A 70 -7.53 -0.21 -18.09
C PHE A 70 -7.16 1.14 -18.72
N GLU A 71 -7.94 2.19 -18.48
CA GLU A 71 -7.69 3.53 -19.04
C GLU A 71 -6.35 4.11 -18.54
N SER A 72 -6.03 3.92 -17.26
CA SER A 72 -4.73 4.31 -16.69
C SER A 72 -3.56 3.63 -17.42
N ARG A 73 -3.63 2.31 -17.60
CA ARG A 73 -2.61 1.54 -18.33
C ARG A 73 -2.53 1.90 -19.81
N LEU A 74 -3.68 2.15 -20.45
CA LEU A 74 -3.72 2.56 -21.85
C LEU A 74 -3.04 3.91 -22.05
N ASN A 75 -3.31 4.89 -21.18
CA ASN A 75 -2.64 6.19 -21.24
C ASN A 75 -1.13 6.05 -21.06
N HIS A 76 -0.68 5.25 -20.09
CA HIS A 76 0.75 4.99 -19.89
C HIS A 76 1.40 4.36 -21.13
N ALA A 77 0.77 3.36 -21.73
CA ALA A 77 1.27 2.71 -22.94
C ALA A 77 1.30 3.67 -24.16
N LEU A 78 0.34 4.60 -24.25
CA LEU A 78 0.34 5.62 -25.30
C LEU A 78 1.47 6.64 -25.14
N ASP A 79 1.81 6.99 -23.91
CA ASP A 79 2.93 7.89 -23.62
C ASP A 79 4.27 7.21 -23.93
N GLU A 80 4.47 5.95 -23.51
CA GLU A 80 5.65 5.16 -23.87
C GLU A 80 5.78 4.97 -25.39
N ALA A 81 4.67 4.70 -26.09
CA ALA A 81 4.65 4.53 -27.54
C ALA A 81 5.08 5.82 -28.28
N ARG A 82 4.74 7.00 -27.74
CA ARG A 82 5.17 8.29 -28.29
C ARG A 82 6.67 8.51 -28.13
N GLU A 83 7.23 8.13 -26.98
CA GLU A 83 8.65 8.29 -26.70
C GLU A 83 9.52 7.27 -27.47
N GLU A 84 9.10 6.01 -27.51
CA GLU A 84 9.88 4.92 -28.09
C GLU A 84 9.54 4.61 -29.57
N SER A 85 8.56 5.30 -30.16
CA SER A 85 8.03 5.02 -31.51
C SER A 85 7.60 3.56 -31.71
N ARG A 86 7.12 2.90 -30.64
CA ARG A 86 6.65 1.51 -30.67
C ARG A 86 5.13 1.47 -30.76
N PRO A 87 4.54 0.94 -31.85
CA PRO A 87 3.09 0.86 -31.97
C PRO A 87 2.51 -0.20 -31.03
N GLY A 88 1.37 0.11 -30.42
CA GLY A 88 0.55 -0.82 -29.64
C GLY A 88 -0.78 -1.12 -30.34
N ALA A 89 -1.52 -2.11 -29.85
CA ALA A 89 -2.86 -2.46 -30.31
C ALA A 89 -3.80 -2.68 -29.12
N VAL A 90 -5.07 -2.32 -29.28
CA VAL A 90 -6.15 -2.60 -28.31
C VAL A 90 -7.14 -3.55 -28.96
N LEU A 91 -7.44 -4.66 -28.30
CA LEU A 91 -8.48 -5.60 -28.72
C LEU A 91 -9.68 -5.47 -27.78
N PHE A 92 -10.86 -5.29 -28.35
CA PHE A 92 -12.13 -5.31 -27.63
C PHE A 92 -12.90 -6.56 -28.02
N ILE A 93 -13.32 -7.35 -27.03
CA ILE A 93 -14.09 -8.58 -27.21
C ILE A 93 -15.37 -8.40 -26.40
N ASP A 94 -16.51 -8.47 -27.08
CA ASP A 94 -17.81 -8.53 -26.44
C ASP A 94 -18.29 -9.98 -26.45
N LEU A 95 -18.77 -10.46 -25.30
CA LEU A 95 -19.25 -11.82 -25.14
C LEU A 95 -20.77 -11.79 -25.00
N ASP A 96 -21.47 -12.00 -26.12
CA ASP A 96 -22.91 -12.17 -26.12
C ASP A 96 -23.32 -13.51 -25.46
N ARG A 97 -24.38 -13.48 -24.63
CA ARG A 97 -25.00 -14.62 -23.92
C ARG A 97 -24.28 -15.14 -22.66
N PHE A 98 -23.95 -14.25 -21.73
CA PHE A 98 -23.63 -14.59 -20.33
C PHE A 98 -24.68 -14.03 -19.36
#